data_AF-W4VIP7-F1
#
_entry.id   AF-W4VIP7-F1
#
_cell.length_a   1.000
_cell.length_b   1.000
_cell.length_c   1.000
_cell.angle_alpha   90.00
_cell.angle_beta   90.00
_cell.angle_gamma   90.00
#
_symmetry.space_group_name_H-M   'P 1'
#
loop_
_entity.id
_entity.type
_entity.pdbx_description
1 polymer ?
#
loop_
_entity_poly.entity_id
_entity_poly.type
_entity_poly.pdbx_seq_one_letter_code
_entity_poly.pdbx_strand_id
1 'polypeptide(L)'
;MLLIAIGILIAAAIFRPIGAIQEPTDTYMINSFFKGFQEGYLTMDVLAAFVFGIIIINAMKDSGFTTRKQLVISTMKVALIAAGLLAIVYSSLAYLGAISVEGIGYMENGGAILAASSDYYFGSYGKLFLGIIVVAACLTTSIGLVTSCSAYFQQIIPSISYKVWAIIFTLFSAVISNFGLATIIEFSVPILSILYPMAMCLMILTFLHSFFRGSKEVYQASILFTFIVALFDGLRAGGINVEIIDNLFESILPLYTVGLGWIIPAIAGGNNRILFTSKQKSFVERKIPID
;
A
#
# COMPACT_ATOMS: atom_id res chain seq x y z
N MET A 1 -0.56 16.07 -17.96
CA MET A 1 -1.57 15.54 -18.89
C MET A 1 -2.55 14.60 -18.18
N LEU A 2 -2.07 13.57 -17.45
CA LEU A 2 -2.92 12.67 -16.66
C LEU A 2 -3.91 13.39 -15.71
N LEU A 3 -3.38 14.25 -14.82
CA LEU A 3 -4.20 14.97 -13.84
C LEU A 3 -5.25 15.88 -14.48
N ILE A 4 -4.97 16.41 -15.67
CA ILE A 4 -5.91 17.26 -16.41
C ILE A 4 -7.07 16.40 -16.92
N ALA A 5 -6.77 15.25 -17.51
CA ALA A 5 -7.78 14.37 -18.08
C ALA A 5 -8.66 13.73 -16.99
N ILE A 6 -8.07 13.32 -15.87
CA ILE A 6 -8.81 12.89 -14.67
C ILE A 6 -9.63 14.06 -14.10
N GLY A 7 -9.06 15.27 -14.05
CA GLY A 7 -9.76 16.47 -13.61
C GLY A 7 -10.98 16.83 -14.46
N ILE A 8 -10.93 16.65 -15.78
CA ILE A 8 -12.08 16.84 -16.69
C ILE A 8 -13.19 15.83 -16.38
N LEU A 9 -12.83 14.56 -16.18
CA LEU A 9 -13.79 13.50 -15.85
C LEU A 9 -14.45 13.73 -14.48
N ILE A 10 -13.66 14.18 -13.49
CA ILE A 10 -14.17 14.57 -12.18
C ILE A 10 -15.07 15.80 -12.27
N ALA A 11 -14.68 16.81 -13.04
CA ALA A 11 -15.48 18.01 -13.22
C ALA A 11 -16.84 17.67 -13.85
N ALA A 12 -16.86 16.82 -14.87
CA ALA A 12 -18.10 16.30 -15.46
C ALA A 12 -18.97 15.61 -14.40
N ALA A 13 -18.35 14.80 -13.52
CA ALA A 13 -19.06 14.11 -12.44
C ALA A 13 -19.66 15.04 -11.38
N ILE A 14 -19.00 16.16 -11.08
CA ILE A 14 -19.51 17.15 -10.11
C ILE A 14 -20.62 18.02 -10.72
N PHE A 15 -20.47 18.43 -11.99
CA PHE A 15 -21.44 19.31 -12.64
C PHE A 15 -22.69 18.59 -13.17
N ARG A 16 -22.60 17.29 -13.47
CA ARG A 16 -23.73 16.48 -13.96
C ARG A 16 -23.76 15.11 -13.29
N PRO A 17 -24.10 15.02 -12.00
CA PRO A 17 -24.08 13.73 -11.31
C PRO A 17 -24.98 12.70 -12.02
N ILE A 18 -24.49 11.46 -12.16
CA ILE A 18 -25.23 10.35 -12.79
C ILE A 18 -26.51 10.05 -12.02
N GLY A 19 -26.43 10.09 -10.69
CA GLY A 19 -27.56 9.92 -9.79
C GLY A 19 -27.24 10.40 -8.37
N ALA A 20 -28.16 10.13 -7.45
CA ALA A 20 -27.99 10.36 -6.03
C ALA A 20 -27.03 9.33 -5.40
N ILE A 21 -26.40 9.73 -4.29
CA ILE A 21 -25.57 8.84 -3.49
C ILE A 21 -26.48 7.79 -2.85
N GLN A 22 -26.19 6.52 -3.12
CA GLN A 22 -26.93 5.38 -2.58
C GLN A 22 -26.50 5.06 -1.14
N GLU A 23 -27.33 4.29 -0.42
CA GLU A 23 -27.00 3.84 0.92
C GLU A 23 -25.70 3.00 0.91
N PRO A 24 -24.81 3.21 1.90
CA PRO A 24 -23.58 2.43 2.02
C PRO A 24 -23.92 0.95 2.28
N THR A 25 -23.12 0.06 1.68
CA THR A 25 -23.22 -1.38 1.96
C THR A 25 -22.86 -1.70 3.41
N ASP A 26 -23.36 -2.82 3.94
CA ASP A 26 -23.20 -3.23 5.36
C ASP A 26 -21.75 -3.11 5.87
N THR A 27 -20.77 -3.47 5.04
CA THR A 27 -19.35 -3.39 5.37
C THR A 27 -18.87 -1.95 5.60
N TYR A 28 -19.41 -0.99 4.84
CA TYR A 28 -19.08 0.43 4.94
C TYR A 28 -19.96 1.19 5.95
N MET A 29 -21.04 0.61 6.47
CA MET A 29 -21.87 1.27 7.50
C MET A 29 -21.15 1.39 8.84
N ILE A 30 -20.48 0.32 9.29
CA ILE A 30 -19.90 0.24 10.63
C ILE A 30 -18.39 0.52 10.60
N ASN A 31 -17.68 0.07 9.55
CA ASN A 31 -16.22 0.01 9.52
C ASN A 31 -15.61 0.74 8.31
N SER A 32 -16.22 1.83 7.83
CA SER A 32 -15.82 2.52 6.58
C SER A 32 -14.34 2.94 6.56
N PHE A 33 -13.81 3.43 7.68
CA PHE A 33 -12.39 3.80 7.78
C PHE A 33 -11.47 2.59 7.63
N PHE A 34 -11.73 1.51 8.35
CA PHE A 34 -10.90 0.31 8.32
C PHE A 34 -10.97 -0.39 6.97
N LYS A 35 -12.17 -0.46 6.39
CA LYS A 35 -12.34 -1.00 5.04
C LYS A 35 -11.60 -0.15 4.00
N GLY A 36 -11.74 1.17 4.05
CA GLY A 36 -10.98 2.07 3.17
C GLY A 36 -9.46 1.95 3.34
N PHE A 37 -8.99 1.75 4.58
CA PHE A 37 -7.58 1.51 4.86
C PHE A 37 -7.07 0.21 4.23
N GLN A 38 -7.85 -0.87 4.30
CA GLN A 38 -7.54 -2.15 3.65
C GLN A 38 -7.57 -2.07 2.14
N GLU A 39 -8.57 -1.41 1.56
CA GLU A 39 -8.61 -1.17 0.10
C GLU A 39 -7.38 -0.37 -0.37
N GLY A 40 -6.80 0.46 0.50
CA GLY A 40 -5.51 1.11 0.27
C GLY A 40 -4.35 0.15 0.04
N TYR A 41 -4.45 -1.13 0.42
CA TYR A 41 -3.40 -2.12 0.12
C TYR A 41 -3.31 -2.39 -1.37
N LEU A 42 -4.42 -2.30 -2.10
CA LEU A 42 -4.46 -2.51 -3.54
C LEU A 42 -3.71 -1.43 -4.33
N THR A 43 -3.41 -0.27 -3.74
CA THR A 43 -2.65 0.78 -4.43
C THR A 43 -1.17 0.44 -4.59
N MET A 44 -0.64 -0.51 -3.79
CA MET A 44 0.75 -0.95 -3.80
C MET A 44 1.79 0.13 -3.44
N ASP A 45 1.38 1.34 -3.05
CA ASP A 45 2.28 2.50 -2.84
C ASP A 45 3.31 2.27 -1.73
N VAL A 46 2.92 1.61 -0.64
CA VAL A 46 3.81 1.31 0.49
C VAL A 46 4.94 0.39 0.07
N LEU A 47 4.63 -0.68 -0.66
CA LEU A 47 5.63 -1.64 -1.16
C LEU A 47 6.51 -1.00 -2.24
N ALA A 48 5.93 -0.21 -3.12
CA ALA A 48 6.66 0.54 -4.15
C ALA A 48 7.70 1.49 -3.53
N ALA A 49 7.38 2.16 -2.42
CA ALA A 49 8.30 3.05 -1.73
C ALA A 49 9.59 2.35 -1.24
N PHE A 50 9.53 1.06 -0.87
CA PHE A 50 10.71 0.28 -0.48
C PHE A 50 11.65 0.00 -1.66
N VAL A 51 11.08 -0.24 -2.85
CA VAL A 51 11.86 -0.54 -4.06
C VAL A 51 12.44 0.74 -4.68
N PHE A 52 11.65 1.81 -4.75
CA PHE A 52 12.03 3.04 -5.44
C PHE A 52 12.72 4.06 -4.55
N GLY A 53 12.64 3.90 -3.21
CA GLY A 53 13.14 4.90 -2.27
C GLY A 53 14.60 5.26 -2.49
N ILE A 54 15.46 4.28 -2.78
CA ILE A 54 16.88 4.50 -3.07
C ILE A 54 17.10 5.32 -4.35
N ILE A 55 16.28 5.09 -5.38
CA ILE A 55 16.36 5.79 -6.66
C ILE A 55 15.93 7.25 -6.49
N ILE A 56 14.84 7.49 -5.76
CA ILE A 56 14.39 8.86 -5.46
C ILE A 56 15.45 9.61 -4.65
N ILE A 57 16.03 8.97 -3.63
CA ILE A 57 17.11 9.57 -2.82
C ILE A 57 18.31 9.92 -3.70
N ASN A 58 18.73 9.03 -4.61
CA ASN A 58 19.85 9.30 -5.50
C ASN A 58 19.54 10.41 -6.51
N ALA A 59 18.36 10.41 -7.13
CA ALA A 59 17.94 11.47 -8.03
C ALA A 59 17.90 12.85 -7.34
N MET A 60 17.49 12.90 -6.08
CA MET A 60 17.53 14.13 -5.28
C MET A 60 18.98 14.56 -5.00
N LYS A 61 19.90 13.62 -4.70
CA LYS A 61 21.32 13.95 -4.53
C LYS A 61 21.93 14.49 -5.82
N ASP A 62 21.63 13.87 -6.95
CA ASP A 62 22.11 14.28 -8.29
C ASP A 62 21.58 15.67 -8.68
N SER A 63 20.40 16.05 -8.17
CA SER A 63 19.81 17.39 -8.34
C SER A 63 20.47 18.47 -7.46
N GLY A 64 21.55 18.15 -6.74
CA GLY A 64 22.35 19.11 -5.96
C GLY A 64 22.01 19.18 -4.46
N PHE A 65 21.12 18.33 -3.95
CA PHE A 65 20.81 18.26 -2.52
C PHE A 65 21.85 17.41 -1.76
N THR A 66 22.93 18.04 -1.30
CA THR A 66 24.08 17.33 -0.68
C THR A 66 23.96 17.12 0.83
N THR A 67 23.24 17.98 1.56
CA THR A 67 23.14 17.90 3.02
C THR A 67 21.93 17.06 3.47
N ARG A 68 22.12 16.14 4.42
CA ARG A 68 21.05 15.25 4.95
C ARG A 68 19.78 16.02 5.37
N LYS A 69 19.95 17.14 6.08
CA LYS A 69 18.82 17.97 6.53
C LYS A 69 18.05 18.59 5.35
N GLN A 70 18.77 19.05 4.33
CA GLN A 70 18.17 19.62 3.13
C GLN A 70 17.43 18.55 2.32
N LEU A 71 18.04 17.36 2.17
CA LEU A 71 17.42 16.21 1.50
C LEU A 71 16.08 15.83 2.16
N VAL A 72 16.05 15.70 3.49
CA VAL A 72 14.84 15.34 4.23
C VAL A 72 13.76 16.42 4.11
N ILE A 73 14.09 17.69 4.32
CA ILE A 73 13.10 18.79 4.28
C ILE A 73 12.54 18.96 2.87
N SER A 74 13.37 18.95 1.83
CA SER A 74 12.92 19.08 0.45
C SER A 74 12.04 17.90 0.05
N THR A 75 12.44 16.68 0.37
CA THR A 75 11.65 15.47 0.08
C THR A 75 10.32 15.50 0.80
N MET A 76 10.29 15.91 2.08
CA MET A 76 9.05 16.03 2.86
C MET A 76 8.07 17.03 2.25
N LYS A 77 8.56 18.18 1.78
CA LYS A 77 7.71 19.19 1.11
C LYS A 77 7.08 18.65 -0.18
N VAL A 78 7.88 17.98 -1.02
CA VAL A 78 7.40 17.37 -2.26
C VAL A 78 6.39 16.26 -1.95
N ALA A 79 6.70 15.41 -0.96
CA ALA A 79 5.81 14.33 -0.53
C ALA A 79 4.47 14.85 0.00
N LEU A 80 4.46 15.94 0.77
CA LEU A 80 3.22 16.54 1.29
C LEU A 80 2.33 17.08 0.16
N ILE A 81 2.92 17.76 -0.82
CA ILE A 81 2.20 18.26 -2.00
C ILE A 81 1.64 17.08 -2.81
N ALA A 82 2.46 16.05 -3.05
CA ALA A 82 2.05 14.85 -3.78
C ALA A 82 0.90 14.11 -3.06
N ALA A 83 1.00 13.94 -1.73
CA ALA A 83 -0.04 13.31 -0.92
C ALA A 83 -1.35 14.10 -0.95
N GLY A 84 -1.30 15.43 -0.89
CA GLY A 84 -2.48 16.28 -1.01
C GLY A 84 -3.17 16.14 -2.37
N LEU A 85 -2.41 16.17 -3.47
CA LEU A 85 -2.95 15.95 -4.81
C LEU A 85 -3.56 14.55 -4.95
N LEU A 86 -2.91 13.53 -4.41
CA LEU A 86 -3.40 12.16 -4.43
C LEU A 86 -4.71 12.02 -3.66
N ALA A 87 -4.79 12.61 -2.46
CA ALA A 87 -5.99 12.62 -1.64
C ALA A 87 -7.18 13.26 -2.36
N ILE A 88 -6.97 14.38 -3.05
CA ILE A 88 -8.01 15.04 -3.86
C ILE A 88 -8.50 14.10 -4.95
N VAL A 89 -7.59 13.51 -5.74
CA VAL A 89 -7.95 12.62 -6.85
C VAL A 89 -8.72 11.39 -6.36
N TYR A 90 -8.23 10.70 -5.32
CA TYR A 90 -8.91 9.51 -4.79
C TYR A 90 -10.28 9.85 -4.17
N SER A 91 -10.40 10.98 -3.48
CA SER A 91 -11.70 11.43 -2.95
C SER A 91 -12.70 11.71 -4.07
N SER A 92 -12.25 12.31 -5.17
CA SER A 92 -13.10 12.54 -6.35
C SER A 92 -13.48 11.26 -7.08
N LEU A 93 -12.58 10.29 -7.18
CA LEU A 93 -12.89 8.97 -7.76
C LEU A 93 -13.87 8.18 -6.89
N ALA A 94 -13.72 8.26 -5.56
CA ALA A 94 -14.66 7.66 -4.62
C ALA A 94 -16.05 8.31 -4.73
N TYR A 95 -16.11 9.64 -4.86
CA TYR A 95 -17.35 10.37 -5.11
C TYR A 95 -18.01 9.94 -6.42
N LEU A 96 -17.23 9.83 -7.51
CA LEU A 96 -17.71 9.33 -8.79
C LEU A 96 -18.29 7.92 -8.66
N GLY A 97 -17.61 7.02 -7.95
CA GLY A 97 -18.13 5.68 -7.67
C GLY A 97 -19.46 5.71 -6.93
N ALA A 98 -19.58 6.56 -5.91
CA ALA A 98 -20.79 6.67 -5.08
C ALA A 98 -22.03 7.16 -5.86
N ILE A 99 -21.86 8.11 -6.79
CA ILE A 99 -22.98 8.63 -7.61
C ILE A 99 -23.28 7.77 -8.83
N SER A 100 -22.41 6.82 -9.17
CA SER A 100 -22.53 6.01 -10.38
C SER A 100 -23.59 4.91 -10.24
N VAL A 101 -23.84 4.42 -9.02
CA VAL A 101 -24.64 3.22 -8.75
C VAL A 101 -26.06 3.30 -9.31
N GLU A 102 -26.72 4.46 -9.22
CA GLU A 102 -28.10 4.61 -9.70
C GLU A 102 -28.23 4.49 -11.23
N GLY A 103 -27.24 4.98 -11.98
CA GLY A 103 -27.30 5.00 -13.45
C GLY A 103 -26.59 3.83 -14.14
N ILE A 104 -25.48 3.33 -13.57
CA ILE A 104 -24.70 2.22 -14.16
C ILE A 104 -24.84 0.90 -13.40
N GLY A 105 -25.49 0.90 -12.23
CA GLY A 105 -25.59 -0.27 -11.37
C GLY A 105 -24.31 -0.59 -10.60
N TYR A 106 -24.37 -1.66 -9.79
CA TYR A 106 -23.18 -2.19 -9.11
C TYR A 106 -22.28 -2.93 -10.10
N MET A 107 -20.99 -2.61 -10.08
CA MET A 107 -19.98 -3.18 -10.95
C MET A 107 -18.93 -3.95 -10.14
N GLU A 108 -18.28 -4.92 -10.77
CA GLU A 108 -17.33 -5.84 -10.11
C GLU A 108 -16.05 -5.15 -9.60
N ASN A 109 -15.59 -4.07 -10.24
CA ASN A 109 -14.34 -3.41 -9.86
C ASN A 109 -14.31 -1.94 -10.29
N GLY A 110 -13.37 -1.17 -9.71
CA GLY A 110 -13.20 0.26 -9.99
C GLY A 110 -12.87 0.59 -11.44
N GLY A 111 -12.18 -0.30 -12.16
CA GLY A 111 -11.90 -0.12 -13.59
C GLY A 111 -13.18 -0.15 -14.43
N ALA A 112 -14.09 -1.07 -14.11
CA ALA A 112 -15.38 -1.19 -14.78
C ALA A 112 -16.29 0.01 -14.47
N ILE A 113 -16.29 0.51 -13.22
CA ILE A 113 -17.01 1.74 -12.84
C ILE A 113 -16.54 2.93 -13.66
N LEU A 114 -15.22 3.11 -13.82
CA LEU A 114 -14.66 4.22 -14.60
C LEU A 114 -14.97 4.07 -16.10
N ALA A 115 -14.93 2.85 -16.64
CA ALA A 115 -15.31 2.57 -18.02
C ALA A 115 -16.77 2.91 -18.31
N ALA A 116 -17.69 2.42 -17.48
CA ALA A 116 -19.11 2.69 -17.62
C ALA A 116 -19.43 4.19 -17.40
N SER A 117 -18.81 4.82 -16.39
CA SER A 117 -19.00 6.25 -16.14
C SER A 117 -18.48 7.11 -17.29
N SER A 118 -17.33 6.77 -17.87
CA SER A 118 -16.78 7.49 -19.01
C SER A 118 -17.66 7.36 -20.25
N ASP A 119 -18.21 6.17 -20.49
CA ASP A 119 -19.18 5.92 -21.56
C ASP A 119 -20.47 6.72 -21.34
N TYR A 120 -20.96 6.82 -20.09
CA TYR A 120 -22.12 7.63 -19.73
C TYR A 120 -21.91 9.13 -20.00
N TYR A 121 -20.77 9.69 -19.61
CA TYR A 121 -20.50 11.13 -19.76
C TYR A 121 -20.15 11.57 -21.17
N PHE A 122 -19.38 10.75 -21.90
CA PHE A 122 -18.77 11.15 -23.17
C PHE A 122 -19.25 10.30 -24.36
N GLY A 123 -20.16 9.35 -24.14
CA GLY A 123 -20.69 8.46 -25.17
C GLY A 123 -19.58 7.69 -25.88
N SER A 124 -19.70 7.59 -27.21
CA SER A 124 -18.73 6.87 -28.05
C SER A 124 -17.28 7.38 -27.93
N TYR A 125 -17.05 8.62 -27.50
CA TYR A 125 -15.71 9.17 -27.29
C TYR A 125 -15.14 8.85 -25.90
N GLY A 126 -15.97 8.41 -24.94
CA GLY A 126 -15.57 8.10 -23.57
C GLY A 126 -14.55 6.98 -23.49
N LYS A 127 -14.78 5.88 -24.21
CA LYS A 127 -13.84 4.75 -24.25
C LYS A 127 -12.46 5.14 -24.78
N LEU A 128 -12.41 5.97 -25.81
CA LEU A 128 -11.15 6.48 -26.37
C LEU A 128 -10.44 7.40 -25.37
N PHE A 129 -11.19 8.31 -24.75
CA PHE A 129 -10.67 9.24 -23.75
C PHE A 129 -10.10 8.50 -22.53
N LEU A 130 -10.85 7.53 -22.00
CA LEU A 130 -10.41 6.69 -20.90
C LEU A 130 -9.19 5.85 -21.27
N GLY A 131 -9.16 5.30 -22.49
CA GLY A 131 -8.00 4.56 -23.00
C GLY A 131 -6.72 5.39 -22.96
N ILE A 132 -6.78 6.65 -23.40
CA ILE A 132 -5.63 7.56 -23.36
C ILE A 132 -5.21 7.85 -21.91
N ILE A 133 -6.17 8.06 -21.00
CA ILE A 133 -5.88 8.27 -19.57
C ILE A 133 -5.17 7.06 -18.99
N VAL A 134 -5.73 5.87 -19.17
CA VAL A 134 -5.20 4.62 -18.60
C VAL A 134 -3.82 4.33 -19.15
N VAL A 135 -3.61 4.47 -20.47
CA VAL A 135 -2.28 4.31 -21.08
C VAL A 135 -1.30 5.33 -20.49
N ALA A 136 -1.67 6.61 -20.39
CA ALA A 136 -0.79 7.62 -19.82
C ALA A 136 -0.45 7.37 -18.34
N ALA A 137 -1.41 6.88 -17.54
CA ALA A 137 -1.22 6.59 -16.11
C ALA A 137 -0.36 5.35 -15.90
N CYS A 138 -0.80 4.23 -16.48
CA CYS A 138 -0.25 2.92 -16.24
C CYS A 138 1.13 2.77 -16.89
N LEU A 139 1.38 3.45 -18.02
CA LEU A 139 2.69 3.41 -18.66
C LEU A 139 3.78 4.01 -17.78
N THR A 140 3.54 5.18 -17.17
CA THR A 140 4.54 5.82 -16.30
C THR A 140 4.84 4.99 -15.05
N THR A 141 3.81 4.42 -14.42
CA THR A 141 3.97 3.58 -13.23
C THR A 141 4.64 2.25 -13.57
N SER A 142 4.25 1.62 -14.68
CA SER A 142 4.87 0.38 -15.15
C SER A 142 6.33 0.57 -15.51
N ILE A 143 6.69 1.68 -16.17
CA ILE A 143 8.09 2.00 -16.46
C ILE A 143 8.86 2.17 -15.14
N GLY A 144 8.31 2.92 -14.17
CA GLY A 144 8.95 3.08 -12.85
C GLY A 144 9.19 1.76 -12.12
N LEU A 145 8.18 0.88 -12.09
CA LEU A 145 8.27 -0.47 -11.49
C LEU A 145 9.30 -1.34 -12.19
N VAL A 146 9.20 -1.51 -13.51
CA VAL A 146 10.11 -2.37 -14.26
C VAL A 146 11.55 -1.87 -14.15
N THR A 147 11.79 -0.58 -14.30
CA THR A 147 13.16 -0.02 -14.22
C THR A 147 13.77 -0.22 -12.83
N SER A 148 13.02 0.03 -11.77
CA SER A 148 13.58 -0.09 -10.43
C SER A 148 13.73 -1.53 -9.96
N CYS A 149 12.78 -2.41 -10.28
CA CYS A 149 12.94 -3.84 -10.03
C CYS A 149 14.16 -4.38 -10.79
N SER A 150 14.36 -3.95 -12.04
CA SER A 150 15.54 -4.35 -12.81
C SER A 150 16.84 -3.85 -12.20
N ALA A 151 16.88 -2.59 -11.72
CA ALA A 151 18.04 -2.03 -11.04
C ALA A 151 18.33 -2.75 -9.71
N TYR A 152 17.28 -3.09 -8.94
CA TYR A 152 17.40 -3.81 -7.69
C TYR A 152 17.93 -5.23 -7.89
N PHE A 153 17.33 -5.99 -8.83
CA PHE A 153 17.77 -7.37 -9.11
C PHE A 153 19.16 -7.42 -9.75
N GLN A 154 19.56 -6.41 -10.52
CA GLN A 154 20.94 -6.30 -10.99
C GLN A 154 21.94 -6.12 -9.84
N GLN A 155 21.59 -5.40 -8.77
CA GLN A 155 22.46 -5.27 -7.60
C GLN A 155 22.61 -6.59 -6.83
N ILE A 156 21.55 -7.40 -6.78
CA ILE A 156 21.56 -8.72 -6.12
C ILE A 156 22.29 -9.76 -6.97
N ILE A 157 22.00 -9.81 -8.28
CA ILE A 157 22.54 -10.78 -9.23
C ILE A 157 23.26 -10.02 -10.35
N PRO A 158 24.51 -9.57 -10.11
CA PRO A 158 25.26 -8.72 -11.04
C PRO A 158 25.69 -9.44 -12.32
N SER A 159 25.57 -10.77 -12.40
CA SER A 159 25.84 -11.55 -13.62
C SER A 159 24.80 -11.31 -14.72
N ILE A 160 23.59 -10.85 -14.38
CA ILE A 160 22.52 -10.58 -15.34
C ILE A 160 22.40 -9.06 -15.53
N SER A 161 22.45 -8.61 -16.79
CA SER A 161 22.35 -7.19 -17.10
C SER A 161 20.96 -6.61 -16.80
N TYR A 162 20.92 -5.32 -16.50
CA TYR A 162 19.69 -4.52 -16.37
C TYR A 162 18.65 -4.81 -17.46
N LYS A 163 19.10 -4.84 -18.73
CA LYS A 163 18.23 -4.97 -19.90
C LYS A 163 17.51 -6.31 -19.90
N VAL A 164 18.18 -7.37 -19.46
CA VAL A 164 17.60 -8.72 -19.40
C VAL A 164 16.52 -8.76 -18.31
N TRP A 165 16.79 -8.21 -17.12
CA TRP A 165 15.77 -8.08 -16.08
C TRP A 165 14.55 -7.29 -16.53
N ALA A 166 14.75 -6.17 -17.23
CA ALA A 166 13.67 -5.34 -17.73
C ALA A 166 12.77 -6.09 -18.73
N ILE A 167 13.37 -6.87 -19.63
CA ILE A 167 12.65 -7.72 -20.58
C ILE A 167 11.87 -8.82 -19.84
N ILE A 168 12.49 -9.50 -18.87
CA ILE A 168 11.84 -10.55 -18.07
C ILE A 168 10.60 -9.98 -17.37
N PHE A 169 10.72 -8.88 -16.64
CA PHE A 169 9.59 -8.29 -15.92
C PHE A 169 8.50 -7.78 -16.86
N THR A 170 8.86 -7.22 -18.00
CA THR A 170 7.88 -6.74 -18.98
C THR A 170 7.10 -7.89 -19.62
N LEU A 171 7.79 -8.97 -20.04
CA LEU A 171 7.14 -10.16 -20.60
C LEU A 171 6.26 -10.85 -19.56
N PHE A 172 6.74 -10.98 -18.32
CA PHE A 172 5.98 -11.56 -17.23
C PHE A 172 4.70 -10.75 -16.94
N SER A 173 4.80 -9.43 -16.80
CA SER A 173 3.65 -8.55 -16.62
C SER A 173 2.69 -8.61 -17.81
N ALA A 174 3.21 -8.70 -19.04
CA ALA A 174 2.37 -8.84 -20.24
C ALA A 174 1.54 -10.13 -20.18
N VAL A 175 2.13 -11.26 -19.80
CA VAL A 175 1.42 -12.54 -19.63
C VAL A 175 0.33 -12.40 -18.56
N ILE A 176 0.67 -11.89 -17.37
CA ILE A 176 -0.28 -11.73 -16.26
C ILE A 176 -1.43 -10.78 -16.61
N SER A 177 -1.17 -9.72 -17.39
CA SER A 177 -2.20 -8.74 -17.75
C SER A 177 -3.37 -9.33 -18.53
N ASN A 178 -3.22 -10.54 -19.13
CA ASN A 178 -4.28 -11.23 -19.85
C ASN A 178 -5.29 -11.96 -18.95
N PHE A 179 -5.04 -12.13 -17.65
CA PHE A 179 -5.89 -12.93 -16.74
C PHE A 179 -7.13 -12.20 -16.21
N GLY A 180 -7.30 -10.91 -16.55
CA GLY A 180 -8.42 -10.07 -16.10
C GLY A 180 -8.19 -9.43 -14.73
N LEU A 181 -8.70 -8.21 -14.53
CA LEU A 181 -8.42 -7.41 -13.33
C LEU A 181 -8.95 -8.06 -12.04
N ALA A 182 -10.15 -8.65 -12.06
CA ALA A 182 -10.73 -9.30 -10.89
C ALA A 182 -9.87 -10.47 -10.41
N THR A 183 -9.45 -11.36 -11.32
CA THR A 183 -8.56 -12.49 -11.02
C THR A 183 -7.20 -12.03 -10.48
N ILE A 184 -6.64 -10.97 -11.06
CA ILE A 184 -5.36 -10.41 -10.60
C ILE A 184 -5.51 -9.86 -9.17
N ILE A 185 -6.61 -9.18 -8.86
CA ILE A 185 -6.90 -8.68 -7.51
C ILE A 185 -7.08 -9.85 -6.54
N GLU A 186 -7.90 -10.84 -6.89
CA GLU A 186 -8.14 -12.02 -6.05
C GLU A 186 -6.84 -12.75 -5.69
N PHE A 187 -5.94 -12.93 -6.66
CA PHE A 187 -4.63 -13.52 -6.42
C PHE A 187 -3.69 -12.62 -5.61
N SER A 188 -3.79 -11.30 -5.80
CA SER A 188 -2.90 -10.32 -5.14
C SER A 188 -3.29 -10.07 -3.68
N VAL A 189 -4.58 -10.05 -3.36
CA VAL A 189 -5.09 -9.72 -2.02
C VAL A 189 -4.44 -10.56 -0.90
N PRO A 190 -4.35 -11.90 -1.00
CA PRO A 190 -3.68 -12.73 0.01
C PRO A 190 -2.22 -12.33 0.24
N ILE A 191 -1.48 -12.10 -0.85
CA ILE A 191 -0.06 -11.73 -0.81
C ILE A 191 0.10 -10.34 -0.19
N LEU A 192 -0.76 -9.40 -0.58
CA LEU A 192 -0.76 -8.03 -0.07
C LEU A 192 -1.09 -8.01 1.42
N SER A 193 -2.09 -8.76 1.88
CA SER A 193 -2.47 -8.87 3.29
C SER A 193 -1.34 -9.40 4.19
N ILE A 194 -0.41 -10.18 3.64
CA ILE A 194 0.80 -10.63 4.36
C ILE A 194 1.88 -9.55 4.36
N LEU A 195 2.18 -8.99 3.18
CA LEU A 195 3.31 -8.08 2.99
C LEU A 195 3.06 -6.69 3.58
N TYR A 196 1.84 -6.17 3.50
CA TYR A 196 1.50 -4.80 3.93
C TYR A 196 1.69 -4.57 5.43
N PRO A 197 1.14 -5.40 6.33
CA PRO A 197 1.39 -5.30 7.76
C PRO A 197 2.89 -5.27 8.10
N MET A 198 3.69 -6.15 7.48
CA MET A 198 5.14 -6.18 7.69
C MET A 198 5.82 -4.90 7.23
N ALA A 199 5.47 -4.43 6.03
CA ALA A 199 6.03 -3.22 5.42
C ALA A 199 5.69 -1.97 6.25
N MET A 200 4.45 -1.84 6.73
CA MET A 200 4.02 -0.75 7.61
C MET A 200 4.68 -0.83 8.99
N CYS A 201 4.80 -2.03 9.56
CA CYS A 201 5.51 -2.24 10.82
C CYS A 201 6.97 -1.74 10.72
N LEU A 202 7.68 -2.14 9.66
CA LEU A 202 9.04 -1.67 9.38
C LEU A 202 9.14 -0.16 9.21
N MET A 203 8.18 0.44 8.51
CA MET A 203 8.11 1.89 8.32
C MET A 203 7.97 2.63 9.65
N ILE A 204 7.00 2.22 10.49
CA ILE A 204 6.75 2.81 11.80
C ILE A 204 7.97 2.64 12.71
N LEU A 205 8.55 1.44 12.76
CA LEU A 205 9.76 1.16 13.54
C LEU A 205 10.95 2.02 13.09
N THR A 206 11.07 2.29 11.80
CA THR A 206 12.12 3.18 11.27
C THR A 206 11.96 4.61 11.76
N PHE A 207 10.72 5.14 11.85
CA PHE A 207 10.47 6.44 12.46
C PHE A 207 10.73 6.44 13.98
N LEU A 208 10.42 5.33 14.66
CA LEU A 208 10.66 5.17 16.10
C LEU A 208 12.08 4.69 16.44
N HIS A 209 12.98 4.58 15.44
CA HIS A 209 14.32 4.02 15.61
C HIS A 209 15.12 4.71 16.73
N SER A 210 14.99 6.04 16.84
CA SER A 210 15.66 6.84 17.86
C SER A 210 15.17 6.55 19.27
N PHE A 211 13.91 6.10 19.43
CA PHE A 211 13.33 5.78 20.73
C PHE A 211 13.87 4.45 21.29
N PHE A 212 14.10 3.48 20.41
CA PHE A 212 14.60 2.14 20.77
C PHE A 212 16.12 1.98 20.66
N ARG A 213 16.84 3.05 20.32
CA ARG A 213 18.30 3.06 20.10
C ARG A 213 18.75 2.00 19.08
N GLY A 214 17.91 1.73 18.08
CA GLY A 214 18.24 0.83 16.97
C GLY A 214 18.47 -0.64 17.34
N SER A 215 17.87 -1.13 18.42
CA SER A 215 18.04 -2.53 18.82
C SER A 215 17.41 -3.51 17.86
N LYS A 216 18.21 -4.45 17.36
CA LYS A 216 17.79 -5.47 16.39
C LYS A 216 16.67 -6.36 16.93
N GLU A 217 16.63 -6.60 18.25
CA GLU A 217 15.66 -7.47 18.89
C GLU A 217 14.23 -6.91 18.80
N VAL A 218 14.07 -5.58 18.89
CA VAL A 218 12.76 -4.90 18.75
C VAL A 218 12.23 -5.07 17.33
N TYR A 219 13.09 -4.89 16.32
CA TYR A 219 12.71 -5.09 14.92
C TYR A 219 12.32 -6.54 14.67
N GLN A 220 13.14 -7.50 15.09
CA GLN A 220 12.88 -8.92 14.87
C GLN A 220 11.60 -9.40 15.58
N ALA A 221 11.39 -9.02 16.84
CA ALA A 221 10.21 -9.44 17.59
C ALA A 221 8.92 -8.83 17.03
N SER A 222 8.89 -7.52 16.76
CA SER A 222 7.72 -6.85 16.18
C SER A 222 7.36 -7.41 14.81
N ILE A 223 8.35 -7.61 13.93
CA ILE A 223 8.12 -8.18 12.59
C ILE A 223 7.64 -9.62 12.70
N LEU A 224 8.24 -10.45 13.56
CA LEU A 224 7.85 -11.86 13.71
C LEU A 224 6.39 -11.99 14.18
N PHE A 225 5.99 -11.24 15.20
CA PHE A 225 4.61 -11.27 15.68
C PHE A 225 3.62 -10.71 14.66
N THR A 226 4.01 -9.64 13.96
CA THR A 226 3.21 -9.09 12.84
C THR A 226 3.05 -10.12 11.73
N PHE A 227 4.14 -10.83 11.36
CA PHE A 227 4.16 -11.83 10.31
C PHE A 227 3.25 -13.02 10.63
N ILE A 228 3.26 -13.51 11.87
CA ILE A 228 2.39 -14.61 12.29
C ILE A 228 0.92 -14.24 12.04
N VAL A 229 0.48 -13.07 12.53
CA VAL A 229 -0.93 -12.65 12.35
C VAL A 229 -1.24 -12.37 10.88
N ALA A 230 -0.36 -11.65 10.19
CA ALA A 230 -0.54 -11.32 8.78
C ALA A 230 -0.57 -12.56 7.88
N LEU A 231 0.16 -13.64 8.23
CA LEU A 231 0.13 -14.91 7.52
C LEU A 231 -1.26 -15.54 7.57
N PHE A 232 -1.90 -15.58 8.75
CA PHE A 232 -3.24 -16.13 8.90
C PHE A 232 -4.29 -15.23 8.24
N ASP A 233 -4.17 -13.90 8.34
CA ASP A 233 -5.04 -12.96 7.61
C ASP A 233 -4.92 -13.14 6.09
N GLY A 234 -3.70 -13.36 5.57
CA GLY A 234 -3.47 -13.65 4.17
C GLY A 234 -4.05 -14.99 3.71
N LEU A 235 -3.91 -16.05 4.51
CA LEU A 235 -4.50 -17.36 4.24
C LEU A 235 -6.03 -17.30 4.21
N ARG A 236 -6.64 -16.62 5.18
CA ARG A 236 -8.07 -16.35 5.24
C ARG A 236 -8.54 -15.58 4.00
N ALA A 237 -7.79 -14.55 3.60
CA ALA A 237 -8.08 -13.80 2.37
C ALA A 237 -7.94 -14.64 1.10
N GLY A 238 -7.12 -15.70 1.12
CA GLY A 238 -6.98 -16.69 0.05
C GLY A 238 -7.98 -17.85 0.12
N GLY A 239 -8.96 -17.79 1.02
CA GLY A 239 -10.00 -18.81 1.17
C GLY A 239 -9.62 -20.03 2.03
N ILE A 240 -8.46 -20.00 2.70
CA ILE A 240 -8.00 -21.06 3.61
C ILE A 240 -8.27 -20.59 5.04
N ASN A 241 -9.41 -20.99 5.60
CA ASN A 241 -9.78 -20.65 6.98
C ASN A 241 -9.35 -21.76 7.94
N VAL A 242 -8.70 -21.38 9.03
CA VAL A 242 -8.35 -22.29 10.12
C VAL A 242 -9.14 -21.86 11.33
N GLU A 243 -10.38 -22.37 11.44
CA GLU A 243 -11.38 -21.90 12.41
C GLU A 243 -10.88 -21.84 13.86
N ILE A 244 -10.00 -22.78 14.26
CA ILE A 244 -9.42 -22.80 15.62
C ILE A 244 -8.56 -21.56 15.89
N ILE A 245 -7.79 -21.13 14.89
CA ILE A 245 -6.88 -20.00 14.98
C ILE A 245 -7.67 -18.70 14.81
N ASP A 246 -8.63 -18.68 13.88
CA ASP A 246 -9.50 -17.52 13.66
C ASP A 246 -10.31 -17.19 14.91
N ASN A 247 -10.93 -18.17 15.57
CA ASN A 247 -11.66 -17.98 16.83
C ASN A 247 -10.75 -17.52 17.98
N LEU A 248 -9.52 -18.03 18.02
CA LEU A 248 -8.53 -17.63 19.02
C LEU A 248 -8.05 -16.19 18.80
N PHE A 249 -7.86 -15.77 17.55
CA PHE A 249 -7.51 -14.40 17.22
C PHE A 249 -8.67 -13.42 17.37
N GLU A 250 -9.90 -13.81 17.01
CA GLU A 250 -11.09 -12.98 17.26
C GLU A 250 -11.32 -12.71 18.74
N SER A 251 -11.01 -13.68 19.61
CA SER A 251 -11.16 -13.53 21.07
C SER A 251 -10.02 -12.77 21.75
N ILE A 252 -8.79 -12.82 21.20
CA ILE A 252 -7.59 -12.26 21.85
C ILE A 252 -7.16 -10.92 21.23
N LEU A 253 -7.38 -10.72 19.93
CA LEU A 253 -6.86 -9.57 19.19
C LEU A 253 -7.99 -8.58 18.86
N PRO A 254 -8.02 -7.42 19.55
CA PRO A 254 -8.84 -6.30 19.11
C PRO A 254 -8.51 -5.93 17.66
N LEU A 255 -9.53 -5.56 16.90
CA LEU A 255 -9.44 -5.18 15.48
C LEU A 255 -9.11 -6.34 14.52
N TYR A 256 -9.07 -7.60 14.98
CA TYR A 256 -8.92 -8.75 14.09
C TYR A 256 -10.11 -8.91 13.14
N THR A 257 -11.33 -8.64 13.63
CA THR A 257 -12.57 -8.66 12.83
C THR A 257 -12.60 -7.61 11.71
N VAL A 258 -11.80 -6.55 11.82
CA VAL A 258 -11.61 -5.54 10.77
C VAL A 258 -10.27 -5.69 10.03
N GLY A 259 -9.63 -6.85 10.17
CA GLY A 259 -8.36 -7.25 9.52
C GLY A 259 -7.17 -6.34 9.83
N LEU A 260 -7.12 -5.76 11.04
CA LEU A 260 -5.99 -5.01 11.58
C LEU A 260 -5.43 -5.65 12.86
N GLY A 261 -5.64 -6.96 13.04
CA GLY A 261 -5.19 -7.68 14.24
C GLY A 261 -3.67 -7.67 14.44
N TRP A 262 -2.89 -7.29 13.42
CA TRP A 262 -1.43 -7.22 13.45
C TRP A 262 -0.86 -6.05 14.29
N ILE A 263 -1.64 -4.97 14.50
CA ILE A 263 -1.16 -3.75 15.17
C ILE A 263 -0.74 -4.03 16.62
N ILE A 264 -1.56 -4.77 17.36
CA ILE A 264 -1.31 -5.07 18.78
C ILE A 264 -0.10 -5.98 18.99
N PRO A 265 0.05 -7.10 18.25
CA PRO A 265 1.27 -7.91 18.24
C PRO A 265 2.53 -7.11 17.86
N ALA A 266 2.43 -6.19 16.88
CA ALA A 266 3.54 -5.33 16.50
C ALA A 266 4.02 -4.46 17.67
N ILE A 267 3.08 -3.86 18.41
CA ILE A 267 3.36 -3.03 19.60
C ILE A 267 3.90 -3.89 20.75
N ALA A 268 3.31 -5.06 20.99
CA ALA A 268 3.75 -6.00 22.03
C ALA A 268 5.20 -6.46 21.80
N GLY A 269 5.57 -6.75 20.54
CA GLY A 269 6.95 -7.05 20.16
C GLY A 269 7.93 -5.92 20.48
N GLY A 270 7.49 -4.66 20.32
CA GLY A 270 8.31 -3.49 20.64
C GLY A 270 8.48 -3.27 22.15
N ASN A 271 7.43 -3.56 22.93
CA ASN A 271 7.43 -3.37 24.38
C ASN A 271 8.16 -4.47 25.15
N ASN A 272 8.30 -5.68 24.59
CA ASN A 272 9.01 -6.78 25.25
C ASN A 272 10.43 -6.38 25.70
N ARG A 273 11.09 -5.42 25.03
CA ARG A 273 12.42 -4.94 25.46
C ARG A 273 12.42 -3.95 26.62
N ILE A 274 11.33 -3.24 26.93
CA ILE A 274 11.26 -2.41 28.15
C ILE A 274 11.40 -3.31 29.40
N LEU A 275 10.84 -4.53 29.34
CA LEU A 275 10.96 -5.53 30.40
C LEU A 275 12.31 -6.27 30.41
N PHE A 276 12.85 -6.64 29.23
CA PHE A 276 14.15 -7.34 29.17
C PHE A 276 15.36 -6.43 29.45
N THR A 277 15.33 -5.15 29.06
CA THR A 277 16.39 -4.18 29.38
C THR A 277 16.40 -3.82 30.87
N SER A 278 15.22 -3.75 31.50
CA SER A 278 15.06 -3.58 32.96
C SER A 278 15.72 -4.73 33.73
N LYS A 279 15.45 -5.98 33.34
CA LYS A 279 16.08 -7.16 33.96
C LYS A 279 17.59 -7.22 33.76
N GLN A 280 18.10 -6.84 32.59
CA GLN A 280 19.54 -6.88 32.33
C GLN A 280 20.33 -5.81 33.11
N LYS A 281 19.77 -4.60 33.29
CA LYS A 281 20.35 -3.61 34.23
C LYS A 281 20.35 -4.11 35.67
N SER A 282 19.25 -4.70 36.13
CA SER A 282 19.14 -5.23 37.51
C SER A 282 20.08 -6.42 37.80
N PHE A 283 20.46 -7.19 36.77
CA PHE A 283 21.37 -8.32 36.90
C PHE A 283 22.85 -7.90 36.86
N VAL A 284 23.18 -6.85 36.11
CA VAL A 284 24.56 -6.31 36.04
C VAL A 284 24.91 -5.50 37.29
N GLU A 285 23.97 -4.71 37.83
CA GLU A 285 24.19 -3.96 39.09
C GLU A 285 24.31 -4.86 40.33
N ARG A 286 23.76 -6.09 40.31
CA ARG A 286 23.94 -7.07 41.40
C ARG A 286 25.27 -7.83 41.37
N LYS A 287 26.02 -7.77 40.27
CA LYS A 287 27.27 -8.53 40.10
C LYS A 287 28.54 -7.71 40.27
N ILE A 288 28.43 -6.41 40.52
CA ILE A 288 29.56 -5.54 40.84
C ILE A 288 29.47 -5.21 42.34
N PRO A 289 30.05 -6.00 43.25
CA PRO A 289 30.34 -5.49 44.58
C PRO A 289 31.28 -4.30 44.40
N ILE A 290 30.84 -3.15 44.89
CA ILE A 290 31.64 -1.94 44.96
C ILE A 290 32.54 -2.16 46.19
N ASP A 291 33.74 -2.68 45.96
CA ASP A 291 34.88 -2.59 46.87
C ASP A 291 36.09 -2.09 46.07
#